data_AF-A0AA42FR12-F1
#
_entry.id   AF-A0AA42FR12-F1
#
_cell.length_a   1.000
_cell.length_b   1.000
_cell.length_c   1.000
_cell.angle_alpha   90.00
_cell.angle_beta   90.00
_cell.angle_gamma   90.00
#
_symmetry.space_group_name_H-M   'P 1'
#
loop_
_entity.id
_entity.type
_entity.pdbx_description
1 polymer ?
#
loop_
_entity_poly.entity_id
_entity_poly.type
_entity_poly.pdbx_seq_one_letter_code
_entity_poly.pdbx_strand_id
1 'polypeptide(L)'
;MATLTLRTKPKEDEQIEELKLFLNIKTASAAIIEAATDYKALSEEKDRLKQQLAEKARELEEVKQLIKQYRNAQQNLFDVL
;
A
#
# COMPACT_ATOMS: atom_id res chain seq x y z
N MET A 1 10.80 -36.04 -8.78
CA MET A 1 10.46 -34.76 -8.13
C MET A 1 11.66 -33.84 -8.31
N ALA A 2 11.47 -32.61 -8.78
CA ALA A 2 12.55 -31.65 -8.95
C ALA A 2 12.78 -30.90 -7.63
N THR A 3 14.01 -30.91 -7.11
CA THR A 3 14.37 -30.17 -5.90
C THR A 3 14.83 -28.77 -6.29
N LEU A 4 14.11 -27.75 -5.83
CA LEU A 4 14.53 -26.36 -6.02
C LEU A 4 15.72 -26.08 -5.08
N THR A 5 16.88 -25.76 -5.65
CA THR A 5 18.07 -25.39 -4.87
C THR A 5 18.40 -23.94 -5.21
N LEU A 6 18.33 -23.05 -4.22
CA LEU A 6 18.66 -21.64 -4.38
C LEU A 6 20.11 -21.42 -3.95
N ARG A 7 20.88 -20.74 -4.79
CA ARG A 7 22.21 -20.26 -4.43
C ARG A 7 22.11 -18.80 -4.07
N THR A 8 22.18 -18.53 -2.78
CA THR A 8 22.06 -17.18 -2.22
C THR A 8 23.43 -16.53 -2.07
N LYS A 9 23.45 -15.21 -2.13
CA LYS A 9 24.57 -14.36 -1.73
C LYS A 9 24.46 -14.04 -0.23
N PRO A 10 25.55 -13.62 0.45
CA PRO A 10 25.52 -13.31 1.88
C PRO A 10 24.41 -12.32 2.28
N LYS A 11 24.16 -11.30 1.44
CA LYS A 11 23.08 -10.33 1.65
C LYS A 11 21.68 -10.94 1.54
N GLU A 12 21.51 -11.93 0.65
CA GLU A 12 20.22 -12.61 0.47
C GLU A 12 19.94 -13.54 1.66
N ASP A 13 20.98 -14.14 2.25
CA ASP A 13 20.86 -14.93 3.49
C ASP A 13 20.39 -14.06 4.66
N GLU A 14 20.97 -12.86 4.83
CA GLU A 14 20.52 -11.90 5.85
C GLU A 14 19.03 -11.54 5.68
N GLN A 15 18.61 -11.26 4.44
CA GLN A 15 17.21 -10.96 4.12
C GLN A 15 16.27 -12.14 4.39
N ILE A 16 16.73 -13.36 4.15
CA ILE A 16 15.97 -14.58 4.45
C ILE A 16 15.84 -14.77 5.97
N GLU A 17 16.88 -14.49 6.75
CA GLU A 17 16.79 -14.56 8.21
C GLU A 17 15.85 -13.49 8.78
N GLU A 18 15.87 -12.27 8.25
CA GLU A 18 14.89 -11.23 8.59
C GLU A 18 13.47 -11.68 8.24
N LEU A 19 13.26 -12.25 7.04
CA LEU A 19 11.97 -12.76 6.59
C LEU A 19 11.44 -13.87 7.50
N LYS A 20 12.32 -14.79 7.92
CA LYS A 20 12.01 -15.87 8.87
C LYS A 20 11.55 -15.32 10.21
N LEU A 21 12.22 -14.29 10.73
CA LEU A 21 11.82 -13.63 11.97
C LEU A 21 10.47 -12.93 11.81
N PHE A 22 10.27 -12.22 10.71
CA PHE A 22 9.04 -11.48 10.42
C PHE A 22 7.82 -12.40 10.31
N LEU A 23 7.96 -13.52 9.57
CA LEU A 23 6.89 -14.51 9.40
C LEU A 23 6.81 -15.52 10.55
N ASN A 24 7.74 -15.48 11.51
CA ASN A 24 7.88 -16.46 12.59
C ASN A 24 8.02 -17.91 12.08
N ILE A 25 8.82 -18.11 11.02
CA ILE A 25 9.06 -19.40 10.36
C ILE A 25 10.53 -19.79 10.52
N LYS A 26 10.79 -21.01 10.99
CA LYS A 26 12.15 -21.50 11.27
C LYS A 26 12.93 -21.92 10.03
N THR A 27 12.25 -22.24 8.94
CA THR A 27 12.88 -22.81 7.72
C THR A 27 12.88 -21.77 6.60
N ALA A 28 14.06 -21.49 6.04
CA ALA A 28 14.24 -20.54 4.94
C ALA A 28 13.34 -20.84 3.74
N SER A 29 13.28 -22.09 3.29
CA SER A 29 12.45 -22.48 2.14
C SER A 29 10.96 -22.25 2.37
N ALA A 30 10.46 -22.54 3.58
CA ALA A 30 9.07 -22.29 3.93
C ALA A 30 8.76 -20.79 3.94
N ALA A 31 9.62 -19.98 4.56
CA ALA A 31 9.47 -18.53 4.61
C ALA A 31 9.46 -17.90 3.20
N ILE A 32 10.35 -18.36 2.31
CA ILE A 32 10.40 -17.90 0.91
C ILE A 32 9.14 -18.29 0.14
N ILE A 33 8.66 -19.53 0.29
CA ILE A 33 7.46 -20.00 -0.42
C ILE A 33 6.22 -19.25 0.05
N GLU A 34 6.07 -19.04 1.36
CA GLU A 34 4.95 -18.29 1.94
C GLU A 34 4.97 -16.83 1.44
N ALA A 35 6.12 -16.16 1.55
CA ALA A 35 6.28 -14.81 1.02
C ALA A 35 6.00 -14.72 -0.49
N ALA A 36 6.43 -15.71 -1.28
CA ALA A 36 6.18 -15.74 -2.72
C ALA A 36 4.70 -15.98 -3.06
N THR A 37 4.01 -16.79 -2.27
CA THR A 37 2.58 -17.07 -2.42
C THR A 37 1.77 -15.80 -2.19
N ASP A 38 2.11 -15.07 -1.14
CA ASP A 38 1.36 -13.87 -0.72
C ASP A 38 1.75 -12.62 -1.51
N TYR A 39 2.95 -12.59 -2.10
CA TYR A 39 3.47 -11.42 -2.81
C TYR A 39 2.52 -10.88 -3.87
N LYS A 40 1.93 -11.77 -4.68
CA LYS A 40 1.03 -11.35 -5.77
C LYS A 40 -0.23 -10.68 -5.20
N ALA A 41 -0.88 -11.31 -4.23
CA ALA A 41 -2.09 -10.78 -3.62
C ALA A 41 -1.83 -9.45 -2.90
N LEU A 42 -0.74 -9.36 -2.14
CA LEU A 42 -0.33 -8.14 -1.45
C LEU A 42 0.02 -7.02 -2.41
N SER A 43 0.65 -7.32 -3.56
CA SER A 43 0.95 -6.33 -4.59
C SER A 43 -0.32 -5.78 -5.22
N GLU A 44 -1.27 -6.66 -5.58
CA GLU A 44 -2.57 -6.26 -6.13
C GLU A 44 -3.38 -5.42 -5.14
N GLU A 45 -3.39 -5.81 -3.86
CA GLU A 45 -4.05 -5.05 -2.80
C GLU A 45 -3.41 -3.68 -2.58
N LYS A 46 -2.09 -3.60 -2.55
CA LYS A 46 -1.35 -2.33 -2.46
C LYS A 46 -1.71 -1.39 -3.60
N ASP A 47 -1.79 -1.89 -4.83
CA ASP A 47 -2.14 -1.07 -5.99
C ASP A 47 -3.60 -0.62 -5.95
N ARG A 48 -4.52 -1.49 -5.50
CA ARG A 48 -5.92 -1.12 -5.24
C ARG A 48 -6.02 -0.02 -4.18
N LEU A 49 -5.31 -0.15 -3.07
CA LEU A 49 -5.32 0.84 -1.98
C LEU A 49 -4.75 2.19 -2.45
N LYS A 50 -3.72 2.18 -3.29
CA LYS A 50 -3.19 3.42 -3.91
C LYS A 50 -4.23 4.12 -4.79
N GLN A 51 -4.99 3.37 -5.59
CA GLN A 51 -6.05 3.93 -6.42
C GLN A 51 -7.15 4.56 -5.54
N GLN A 52 -7.61 3.83 -4.51
CA GLN A 52 -8.60 4.34 -3.57
C GLN A 52 -8.11 5.60 -2.84
N LEU A 53 -6.83 5.65 -2.44
CA LEU A 53 -6.26 6.84 -1.82
C LEU A 53 -6.27 8.04 -2.76
N ALA A 54 -5.94 7.83 -4.04
CA ALA A 54 -5.97 8.90 -5.05
C ALA A 54 -7.39 9.41 -5.30
N GLU A 55 -8.38 8.52 -5.37
CA GLU A 55 -9.80 8.87 -5.50
C GLU A 55 -10.28 9.67 -4.29
N LYS A 56 -9.99 9.22 -3.07
CA LYS A 56 -10.37 9.94 -1.85
C LYS A 56 -9.68 11.28 -1.69
N ALA A 57 -8.43 11.40 -2.10
CA ALA A 57 -7.74 12.69 -2.13
C ALA A 57 -8.42 13.68 -3.08
N ARG A 58 -8.88 13.20 -4.24
CA ARG A 58 -9.62 14.01 -5.20
C ARG A 58 -10.99 14.44 -4.67
N GLU A 59 -11.78 13.51 -4.14
CA GLU A 59 -13.08 13.81 -3.52
C GLU A 59 -12.95 14.89 -2.42
N LEU A 60 -11.91 14.76 -1.59
CA LEU A 60 -11.64 15.71 -0.51
C LEU A 60 -11.30 17.10 -1.03
N GLU A 61 -10.56 17.20 -2.14
CA GLU A 61 -10.26 18.48 -2.77
C GLU A 61 -11.53 19.10 -3.40
N GLU A 62 -12.37 18.30 -4.07
CA GLU A 62 -13.64 18.76 -4.61
C GLU A 62 -14.57 19.32 -3.51
N VAL A 63 -14.67 18.63 -2.37
CA VAL A 63 -15.43 19.11 -1.20
C VAL A 63 -14.86 20.41 -0.64
N LYS A 64 -13.53 20.54 -0.53
CA LYS A 64 -12.90 21.80 -0.08
C LYS A 64 -13.23 22.96 -1.01
N GLN A 65 -13.21 22.74 -2.32
CA GLN A 65 -13.58 23.77 -3.29
C GLN A 65 -15.05 24.16 -3.16
N LEU A 66 -15.96 23.20 -3.00
CA LEU A 66 -17.39 23.47 -2.78
C LEU A 66 -17.64 24.29 -1.50
N ILE A 67 -16.96 23.95 -0.40
CA ILE A 67 -17.05 24.72 0.85
C ILE A 67 -16.56 26.15 0.65
N LYS A 68 -15.45 26.33 -0.09
CA LYS A 68 -14.91 27.65 -0.40
C LYS A 68 -15.88 28.48 -1.24
N GLN A 69 -16.48 27.88 -2.27
CA GLN A 69 -17.49 28.52 -3.11
C GLN A 69 -18.73 28.91 -2.30
N TYR A 70 -19.21 28.01 -1.43
CA TYR A 70 -20.35 28.31 -0.55
C TYR A 70 -20.07 29.49 0.38
N ARG A 71 -18.89 29.52 1.02
CA ARG A 71 -18.48 30.65 1.88
C ARG A 71 -18.42 31.97 1.11
N ASN A 72 -17.86 31.95 -0.10
CA ASN A 72 -17.79 33.15 -0.95
C ASN A 72 -19.20 33.62 -1.36
N ALA A 73 -20.08 32.69 -1.75
CA ALA A 73 -21.46 33.01 -2.11
C ALA A 73 -22.22 33.60 -0.92
N GLN A 74 -22.02 33.06 0.29
CA GLN A 74 -22.61 33.58 1.51
C GLN A 74 -22.12 35.00 1.80
N GLN A 75 -20.82 35.26 1.74
CA GLN A 75 -20.25 36.61 1.93
C GLN A 75 -20.83 37.62 0.94
N ASN A 76 -20.85 37.29 -0.35
CA ASN A 76 -21.41 38.16 -1.38
C ASN A 76 -22.90 38.48 -1.15
N LEU A 77 -23.66 37.57 -0.52
CA LEU A 77 -25.07 37.77 -0.24
C LEU A 77 -25.30 38.72 0.95
N PHE A 78 -24.38 38.75 1.92
CA PHE A 78 -24.40 39.69 3.03
C PHE A 78 -23.82 41.06 2.67
N ASP A 79 -22.90 41.16 1.71
CA ASP A 79 -22.34 42.44 1.25
C ASP A 79 -23.31 43.23 0.33
N VAL A 80 -24.38 42.59 -0.16
CA VAL A 80 -25.39 43.21 -1.05
C VAL A 80 -26.64 43.69 -0.29
N LEU A 81 -26.78 43.35 1.00
CA LEU A 81 -27.85 43.79 1.90
C LEU A 81 -27.43 45.00 2.74
#